data_AF-A0A663DNG6-F1
#
_entry.id   AF-A0A663DNG6-F1
#
_cell.length_a   1.000
_cell.length_b   1.000
_cell.length_c   1.000
_cell.angle_alpha   90.00
_cell.angle_beta   90.00
_cell.angle_gamma   90.00
#
_symmetry.space_group_name_H-M   'P 1'
#
loop_
_entity.id
_entity.type
_entity.pdbx_description
1 polymer ?
#
loop_
_entity_poly.entity_id
_entity_poly.type
_entity_poly.pdbx_seq_one_letter_code
_entity_poly.pdbx_strand_id
1 'polypeptide(L)'
;MAAGGSLSRSERKAAARAEILQQEEQRDRRRQVSRIWRKPPAERSPEECQVLSESEDIVRELERRRKRRERLRRRQEEVCDEPEELKRKVTELAAAVRNAKHLVIYTGAGISTAASIPDYRGPNGIWTLLQKGRSIRATDLSEAEPTLTHMSIACLHKHNLVQHVVSQNCDGLHLRSGLPRAAISELHGNMYIEVCTSCTPNREYVRVFDVTERTALHRHHTGRMCHKCGAQLRDTIVHFGEKGTLRQPLNWEAATEAASKADVILCLGSSLKVLKKYPRLWCMSKPPTRRPKLYIVNLQWTPKDDLAALKLHGRCDDVMRLLMAELGLEVPRYDRARDPIFALAEPLRPGEEGTHSRKPVAPPPGAEPPREDEEEEEEEEPPPTARPGGWLGRGCAKGARRRKSN
;
A
#
# COMPACT_ATOMS: atom_id res chain seq x y z
N MET A 1 -11.24 -5.67 -62.75
CA MET A 1 -9.81 -5.68 -62.38
C MET A 1 -9.42 -4.28 -61.96
N ALA A 2 -9.17 -4.05 -60.67
CA ALA A 2 -8.65 -2.78 -60.17
C ALA A 2 -7.13 -2.77 -60.39
N ALA A 3 -6.66 -2.02 -61.38
CA ALA A 3 -5.23 -1.81 -61.62
C ALA A 3 -4.69 -0.85 -60.55
N GLY A 4 -4.11 -1.41 -59.48
CA GLY A 4 -3.33 -0.65 -58.51
C GLY A 4 -2.02 -0.19 -59.14
N GLY A 5 -2.01 1.00 -59.73
CA GLY A 5 -0.79 1.64 -60.24
C GLY A 5 0.13 2.01 -59.08
N SER A 6 1.33 1.43 -59.02
CA SER A 6 2.34 1.80 -58.02
C SER A 6 2.99 3.13 -58.41
N LEU A 7 2.89 4.13 -57.54
CA LEU A 7 3.52 5.45 -57.73
C LEU A 7 5.02 5.33 -58.06
N SER A 8 5.52 6.18 -58.96
CA SER A 8 6.95 6.25 -59.27
C SER A 8 7.78 6.73 -58.06
N ARG A 9 9.09 6.46 -58.05
CA ARG A 9 9.98 6.83 -56.93
C ARG A 9 10.05 8.35 -56.71
N SER A 10 9.97 9.14 -57.78
CA SER A 10 9.93 10.61 -57.72
C SER A 10 8.62 11.12 -57.13
N GLU A 11 7.49 10.56 -57.55
CA GLU A 11 6.16 10.90 -57.02
C GLU A 11 6.04 10.57 -55.53
N ARG A 12 6.57 9.41 -55.10
CA ARG A 12 6.63 9.05 -53.67
C ARG A 12 7.48 10.02 -52.85
N LYS A 13 8.60 10.51 -53.38
CA LYS A 13 9.47 11.49 -52.69
C LYS A 13 8.83 12.88 -52.61
N ALA A 14 8.11 13.29 -53.65
CA ALA A 14 7.36 14.54 -53.67
C ALA A 14 6.18 14.51 -52.68
N ALA A 15 5.42 13.41 -52.67
CA ALA A 15 4.32 13.21 -51.72
C ALA A 15 4.82 13.23 -50.26
N ALA A 16 5.90 12.52 -49.96
CA ALA A 16 6.51 12.54 -48.63
C ALA A 16 6.98 13.94 -48.20
N ARG A 17 7.54 14.74 -49.13
CA ARG A 17 7.96 16.11 -48.84
C ARG A 17 6.76 17.03 -48.58
N ALA A 18 5.69 16.89 -49.36
CA ALA A 18 4.45 17.64 -49.15
C ALA A 18 3.80 17.31 -47.80
N GLU A 19 3.82 16.03 -47.41
CA GLU A 19 3.32 15.58 -46.11
C GLU A 19 4.12 16.17 -44.94
N ILE A 20 5.45 16.21 -45.04
CA ILE A 20 6.32 16.86 -44.04
C ILE A 20 5.98 18.35 -43.91
N LEU A 21 5.85 19.07 -45.04
CA LEU A 21 5.52 20.50 -45.03
C LEU A 21 4.15 20.77 -44.39
N GLN A 22 3.14 19.95 -44.72
CA GLN A 22 1.81 20.05 -44.08
C GLN A 22 1.88 19.78 -42.57
N GLN A 23 2.68 18.81 -42.13
CA GLN A 23 2.88 18.53 -40.71
C GLN A 23 3.58 19.70 -39.98
N GLU A 24 4.56 20.34 -40.61
CA GLU A 24 5.22 21.54 -40.08
C GLU A 24 4.23 22.71 -39.94
N GLU A 25 3.43 22.98 -40.98
CA GLU A 25 2.42 24.03 -40.98
C GLU A 25 1.37 23.80 -39.88
N GLN A 26 0.87 22.57 -39.73
CA GLN A 26 -0.04 22.22 -38.63
C GLN A 26 0.60 22.41 -37.25
N ARG A 27 1.89 22.10 -37.10
CA ARG A 27 2.62 22.28 -35.84
C ARG A 27 2.80 23.75 -35.51
N ASP A 28 3.09 24.59 -36.49
CA ASP A 28 3.26 26.03 -36.31
C ASP A 28 1.92 26.72 -36.04
N ARG A 29 0.84 26.32 -36.73
CA ARG A 29 -0.52 26.77 -36.41
C ARG A 29 -0.91 26.40 -34.97
N ARG A 30 -0.63 25.16 -34.54
CA ARG A 30 -0.83 24.75 -33.13
C ARG A 30 -0.02 25.58 -32.15
N ARG A 31 1.23 25.93 -32.47
CA ARG A 31 2.07 26.80 -31.62
C ARG A 31 1.53 28.22 -31.53
N GLN A 32 1.10 28.79 -32.66
CA GLN A 32 0.50 30.12 -32.74
C GLN A 32 -0.79 30.18 -31.91
N VAL A 33 -1.73 29.27 -32.16
CA VAL A 33 -3.00 29.17 -31.41
C VAL A 33 -2.72 28.97 -29.92
N SER A 34 -1.78 28.09 -29.54
CA SER A 34 -1.37 27.88 -28.14
C SER A 34 -0.77 29.13 -27.50
N ARG A 35 -0.01 29.94 -28.24
CA ARG A 35 0.57 31.20 -27.74
C ARG A 35 -0.52 32.24 -27.48
N ILE A 36 -1.42 32.43 -28.44
CA ILE A 36 -2.55 33.36 -28.34
C ILE A 36 -3.49 32.95 -27.20
N TRP A 37 -3.84 31.67 -27.13
CA TRP A 37 -4.79 31.14 -26.15
C TRP A 37 -4.31 31.28 -24.69
N ARG A 38 -2.98 31.35 -24.46
CA ARG A 38 -2.40 31.59 -23.12
C ARG A 38 -2.55 33.04 -22.65
N LYS A 39 -2.73 34.00 -23.56
CA LYS A 39 -2.97 35.40 -23.18
C LYS A 39 -4.31 35.53 -22.45
N PRO A 40 -4.40 36.38 -21.42
CA PRO A 40 -5.68 36.79 -20.85
C PRO A 40 -6.64 37.29 -21.95
N PRO A 41 -7.96 37.01 -21.87
CA PRO A 41 -8.91 37.46 -22.89
C PRO A 41 -8.87 38.96 -23.18
N ALA A 42 -8.57 39.79 -22.18
CA ALA A 42 -8.47 41.24 -22.30
C ALA A 42 -7.25 41.74 -23.09
N GLU A 43 -6.23 40.90 -23.29
CA GLU A 43 -4.96 41.26 -23.94
C GLU A 43 -4.85 40.74 -25.39
N ARG A 44 -5.94 40.17 -25.92
CA ARG A 44 -5.96 39.58 -27.27
C ARG A 44 -6.39 40.63 -28.29
N SER A 45 -5.67 40.73 -29.40
CA SER A 45 -6.08 41.58 -30.52
C SER A 45 -7.30 40.98 -31.26
N PRO A 46 -8.04 41.78 -32.05
CA PRO A 46 -9.12 41.27 -32.89
C PRO A 46 -8.67 40.17 -33.86
N GLU A 47 -7.48 40.29 -34.47
CA GLU A 47 -6.93 39.27 -35.38
C GLU A 47 -6.60 37.98 -34.62
N GLU A 48 -6.10 38.10 -33.38
CA GLU A 48 -5.82 36.96 -32.52
C GLU A 48 -7.11 36.20 -32.14
N CYS A 49 -8.20 36.93 -31.86
CA CYS A 49 -9.51 36.34 -31.63
C CYS A 49 -10.03 35.60 -32.88
N GLN A 50 -9.82 36.16 -34.07
CA GLN A 50 -10.17 35.50 -35.33
C GLN A 50 -9.40 34.19 -35.51
N VAL A 51 -8.07 34.18 -35.29
CA VAL A 51 -7.25 32.96 -35.38
C VAL A 51 -7.73 31.86 -34.42
N LEU A 52 -8.18 32.23 -33.21
CA LEU A 52 -8.77 31.26 -32.27
C LEU A 52 -10.11 30.70 -32.78
N SER A 53 -10.95 31.55 -33.40
CA SER A 53 -12.24 31.13 -33.96
C SER A 53 -12.09 30.23 -35.19
N GLU A 54 -11.07 30.46 -36.03
CA GLU A 54 -10.76 29.61 -37.19
C GLU A 54 -10.11 28.27 -36.80
N SER A 55 -9.75 28.09 -35.53
CA SER A 55 -9.04 26.89 -35.03
C SER A 55 -9.70 26.35 -33.75
N GLU A 56 -11.04 26.27 -33.76
CA GLU A 56 -11.85 25.78 -32.65
C GLU A 56 -11.43 24.40 -32.15
N ASP A 57 -11.04 23.49 -33.03
CA ASP A 57 -10.60 22.13 -32.69
C ASP A 57 -9.35 22.16 -31.79
N ILE A 58 -8.35 22.97 -32.15
CA ILE A 58 -7.13 23.17 -31.37
C ILE A 58 -7.46 23.83 -30.03
N VAL A 59 -8.34 24.84 -30.03
CA VAL A 59 -8.77 25.53 -28.80
C VAL A 59 -9.49 24.58 -27.85
N ARG A 60 -10.44 23.78 -28.33
CA ARG A 60 -11.15 22.75 -27.54
C ARG A 60 -10.17 21.72 -26.97
N GLU A 61 -9.14 21.33 -27.73
CA GLU A 61 -8.09 20.44 -27.25
C GLU A 61 -7.25 21.09 -26.13
N LEU A 62 -6.84 22.34 -26.31
CA LEU A 62 -6.09 23.10 -25.29
C LEU A 62 -6.89 23.28 -24.00
N GLU A 63 -8.18 23.56 -24.10
CA GLU A 63 -9.09 23.64 -22.95
C GLU A 63 -9.21 22.31 -22.21
N ARG A 64 -9.41 21.20 -22.95
CA ARG A 64 -9.44 19.84 -22.37
C ARG A 64 -8.12 19.54 -21.65
N ARG A 65 -6.98 19.89 -22.26
CA ARG A 65 -5.65 19.74 -21.65
C ARG A 65 -5.50 20.60 -20.38
N ARG A 66 -5.95 21.86 -20.39
CA ARG A 66 -5.93 22.74 -19.19
C ARG A 66 -6.80 22.17 -18.07
N LYS A 67 -8.06 21.84 -18.34
CA LYS A 67 -8.98 21.23 -17.36
C LYS A 67 -8.40 19.95 -16.77
N ARG A 68 -7.79 19.09 -17.60
CA ARG A 68 -7.11 17.87 -17.15
C ARG A 68 -5.92 18.18 -16.24
N ARG A 69 -5.07 19.14 -16.60
CA ARG A 69 -3.91 19.56 -15.77
C ARG A 69 -4.37 20.13 -14.43
N GLU A 70 -5.37 21.00 -14.44
CA GLU A 70 -5.94 21.60 -13.22
C GLU A 70 -6.52 20.53 -12.30
N ARG A 71 -7.30 19.58 -12.84
CA ARG A 71 -7.79 18.43 -12.07
C ARG A 71 -6.66 17.59 -11.48
N LEU A 72 -5.60 17.35 -12.23
CA LEU A 72 -4.43 16.60 -11.74
C LEU A 72 -3.65 17.38 -10.66
N ARG A 73 -3.60 18.71 -10.75
CA ARG A 73 -3.01 19.57 -9.73
C ARG A 73 -3.81 19.50 -8.43
N ARG A 74 -5.13 19.72 -8.50
CA ARG A 74 -6.04 19.60 -7.35
C ARG A 74 -5.95 18.23 -6.66
N ARG A 75 -5.70 17.16 -7.41
CA ARG A 75 -5.51 15.81 -6.85
C ARG A 75 -4.21 15.58 -6.09
N GLN A 76 -3.23 16.48 -6.23
CA GLN A 76 -1.93 16.42 -5.55
C GLN A 76 -1.86 17.40 -4.37
N GLU A 77 -2.78 18.37 -4.32
CA GLU A 77 -2.91 19.30 -3.21
C GLU A 77 -3.26 18.50 -1.94
N GLU A 78 -2.58 18.82 -0.85
CA GLU A 78 -2.91 18.32 0.49
C GLU A 78 -3.99 19.22 1.07
N VAL A 79 -5.03 18.60 1.60
CA VAL A 79 -6.12 19.24 2.30
C VAL A 79 -6.08 18.74 3.74
N CYS A 80 -6.40 19.62 4.68
CA CYS A 80 -6.69 19.27 6.06
C CYS A 80 -8.09 19.79 6.38
N ASP A 81 -8.90 18.96 7.03
CA ASP A 81 -10.16 19.40 7.62
C ASP A 81 -9.84 20.31 8.83
N GLU A 82 -10.68 21.32 9.07
CA GLU A 82 -10.58 22.15 10.27
C GLU A 82 -10.73 21.32 11.55
N PRO A 83 -10.12 21.71 12.69
CA PRO A 83 -10.08 20.86 13.90
C PRO A 83 -11.45 20.37 14.39
N GLU A 84 -12.48 21.22 14.35
CA GLU A 84 -13.84 20.86 14.78
C GLU A 84 -14.50 19.85 13.82
N GLU A 85 -14.35 20.07 12.51
CA GLU A 85 -14.85 19.16 11.48
C GLU A 85 -14.11 17.82 11.56
N LEU A 86 -12.80 17.83 11.76
CA LEU A 86 -12.00 16.62 11.94
C LEU A 86 -12.50 15.83 13.16
N LYS A 87 -12.74 16.50 14.30
CA LYS A 87 -13.28 15.86 15.50
C LYS A 87 -14.65 15.25 15.25
N ARG A 88 -15.57 15.97 14.59
CA ARG A 88 -16.90 15.46 14.19
C ARG A 88 -16.79 14.19 13.34
N LYS A 89 -15.93 14.22 12.32
CA LYS A 89 -15.69 13.04 11.45
C LYS A 89 -15.05 11.89 12.21
N VAL A 90 -14.16 12.16 13.16
CA VAL A 90 -13.55 11.12 14.01
C VAL A 90 -14.61 10.46 14.91
N THR A 91 -15.55 11.21 15.48
CA THR A 91 -16.66 10.64 16.25
C THR A 91 -17.51 9.69 15.38
N GLU A 92 -17.79 10.07 14.13
CA GLU A 92 -18.49 9.19 13.18
C GLU A 92 -17.67 7.94 12.83
N LEU A 93 -16.35 8.09 12.62
CA LEU A 93 -15.44 6.96 12.40
C LEU A 93 -15.40 6.03 13.61
N ALA A 94 -15.35 6.56 14.84
CA ALA A 94 -15.34 5.77 16.06
C ALA A 94 -16.63 4.97 16.20
N ALA A 95 -17.79 5.57 15.90
CA ALA A 95 -19.05 4.83 15.84
C ALA A 95 -19.01 3.71 14.80
N ALA A 96 -18.39 3.93 13.64
CA ALA A 96 -18.22 2.88 12.64
C ALA A 96 -17.30 1.74 13.12
N VAL A 97 -16.20 2.07 13.81
CA VAL A 97 -15.28 1.08 14.40
C VAL A 97 -15.97 0.26 15.48
N ARG A 98 -16.68 0.89 16.42
CA ARG A 98 -17.42 0.19 17.50
C ARG A 98 -18.49 -0.77 16.96
N ASN A 99 -19.14 -0.40 15.86
CA ASN A 99 -20.23 -1.18 15.26
C ASN A 99 -19.76 -2.19 14.20
N ALA A 100 -18.48 -2.18 13.84
CA ALA A 100 -17.93 -3.09 12.83
C ALA A 100 -17.93 -4.52 13.37
N LYS A 101 -18.50 -5.46 12.61
CA LYS A 101 -18.36 -6.89 12.92
C LYS A 101 -17.04 -7.43 12.40
N HIS A 102 -16.54 -6.86 11.30
CA HIS A 102 -15.29 -7.25 10.69
C HIS A 102 -14.63 -6.03 10.01
N LEU A 103 -13.80 -5.32 10.76
CA LEU A 103 -12.98 -4.22 10.29
C LEU A 103 -11.65 -4.71 9.72
N VAL A 104 -11.33 -4.25 8.51
CA VAL A 104 -10.03 -4.46 7.88
C VAL A 104 -9.36 -3.12 7.61
N ILE A 105 -8.10 -2.98 7.98
CA ILE A 105 -7.33 -1.75 7.79
C ILE A 105 -6.38 -1.88 6.60
N TYR A 106 -6.40 -0.90 5.70
CA TYR A 106 -5.49 -0.81 4.56
C TYR A 106 -4.50 0.33 4.76
N THR A 107 -3.20 0.03 4.79
CA THR A 107 -2.16 1.04 5.04
C THR A 107 -1.29 1.34 3.82
N GLY A 108 -0.75 2.53 3.80
CA GLY A 108 0.27 2.97 2.84
C GLY A 108 1.31 3.86 3.49
N ALA A 109 2.28 4.32 2.69
CA ALA A 109 3.47 5.00 3.21
C ALA A 109 3.20 6.27 4.04
N GLY A 110 2.01 6.87 3.89
CA GLY A 110 1.58 8.04 4.66
C GLY A 110 1.49 7.80 6.17
N ILE A 111 1.37 6.55 6.65
CA ILE A 111 1.41 6.26 8.09
C ILE A 111 2.83 6.25 8.68
N SER A 112 3.85 6.17 7.83
CA SER A 112 5.26 6.08 8.22
C SER A 112 6.01 7.41 8.05
N THR A 113 5.35 8.46 7.53
CA THR A 113 5.98 9.78 7.31
C THR A 113 6.42 10.46 8.61
N ALA A 114 5.68 10.25 9.70
CA ALA A 114 6.07 10.74 11.03
C ALA A 114 7.32 10.04 11.59
N ALA A 115 7.64 8.83 11.11
CA ALA A 115 8.89 8.13 11.42
C ALA A 115 10.05 8.52 10.49
N SER A 116 9.95 9.70 9.83
CA SER A 116 10.93 10.19 8.85
C SER A 116 11.12 9.29 7.62
N ILE A 117 10.20 8.36 7.37
CA ILE A 117 10.18 7.55 6.13
C ILE A 117 9.42 8.34 5.07
N PRO A 118 10.07 8.76 3.95
CA PRO A 118 9.38 9.52 2.93
C PRO A 118 8.28 8.68 2.29
N ASP A 119 7.14 9.30 2.00
CA ASP A 119 6.12 8.64 1.19
C ASP A 119 6.55 8.56 -0.29
N TYR A 120 5.68 8.01 -1.13
CA TYR A 120 5.94 7.91 -2.55
C TYR A 120 5.42 9.10 -3.37
N ARG A 121 4.33 9.77 -2.95
CA ARG A 121 3.51 10.62 -3.84
C ARG A 121 3.01 11.92 -3.21
N GLY A 122 3.32 12.16 -1.95
CA GLY A 122 3.15 13.44 -1.28
C GLY A 122 4.05 14.52 -1.87
N PRO A 123 4.00 15.75 -1.35
CA PRO A 123 4.78 16.89 -1.85
C PRO A 123 6.28 16.63 -1.92
N ASN A 124 6.79 15.86 -0.95
CA ASN A 124 8.18 15.44 -0.80
C ASN A 124 8.37 13.93 -1.05
N GLY A 125 7.37 13.27 -1.63
CA GLY A 125 7.45 11.84 -1.91
C GLY A 125 8.47 11.49 -2.97
N ILE A 126 8.98 10.26 -2.92
CA ILE A 126 10.05 9.75 -3.82
C ILE A 126 9.74 10.04 -5.30
N TRP A 127 8.55 9.70 -5.79
CA TRP A 127 8.18 9.94 -7.19
C TRP A 127 7.97 11.42 -7.52
N THR A 128 7.48 12.20 -6.55
CA THR A 128 7.27 13.64 -6.72
C THR A 128 8.61 14.35 -6.87
N LEU A 129 9.62 13.96 -6.10
CA LEU A 129 10.98 14.49 -6.20
C LEU A 129 11.68 14.07 -7.50
N LEU A 130 11.56 12.80 -7.90
CA LEU A 130 12.09 12.31 -9.18
C LEU A 130 11.49 13.03 -10.38
N GLN A 131 10.17 13.25 -10.38
CA GLN A 131 9.49 14.02 -11.44
C GLN A 131 9.95 15.48 -11.50
N LYS A 132 10.41 16.05 -10.38
CA LYS A 132 10.97 17.41 -10.29
C LYS A 132 12.48 17.43 -10.58
N GLY A 133 13.10 16.30 -10.93
CA GLY A 133 14.54 16.20 -11.19
C GLY A 133 15.41 16.39 -9.93
N ARG A 134 14.86 16.18 -8.73
CA ARG A 134 15.58 16.34 -7.46
C ARG A 134 16.20 15.00 -7.04
N SER A 135 17.39 15.06 -6.43
CA SER A 135 18.04 13.88 -5.86
C SER A 135 17.29 13.41 -4.61
N ILE A 136 17.17 12.09 -4.48
CA ILE A 136 16.63 11.45 -3.27
C ILE A 136 17.82 11.11 -2.39
N ARG A 137 17.86 11.62 -1.16
CA ARG A 137 18.78 11.11 -0.14
C ARG A 137 18.23 9.77 0.36
N ALA A 138 19.07 8.74 0.39
CA ALA A 138 18.72 7.51 1.06
C ALA A 138 18.62 7.80 2.57
N THR A 139 17.40 7.84 3.10
CA THR A 139 17.19 7.85 4.55
C THR A 139 17.51 6.46 5.07
N ASP A 140 18.38 6.36 6.08
CA ASP A 140 18.58 5.10 6.78
C ASP A 140 17.30 4.78 7.58
N LEU A 141 16.64 3.67 7.23
CA LEU A 141 15.37 3.26 7.82
C LEU A 141 15.57 2.45 9.11
N SER A 142 16.81 2.11 9.46
CA SER A 142 17.14 1.32 10.68
C SER A 142 16.75 2.03 11.98
N GLU A 143 16.74 3.36 11.99
CA GLU A 143 16.35 4.16 13.15
C GLU A 143 14.84 4.46 13.19
N ALA A 144 14.09 4.13 12.14
CA ALA A 144 12.66 4.37 12.12
C ALA A 144 11.96 3.52 13.19
N GLU A 145 11.04 4.14 13.92
CA GLU A 145 10.23 3.49 14.95
C GLU A 145 8.75 3.49 14.52
N PRO A 146 7.97 2.50 14.97
CA PRO A 146 6.52 2.50 14.77
C PRO A 146 5.88 3.82 15.22
N THR A 147 5.13 4.44 14.32
CA THR A 147 4.41 5.69 14.62
C THR A 147 3.22 5.44 15.56
N LEU A 148 2.61 6.52 16.07
CA LEU A 148 1.39 6.41 16.87
C LEU A 148 0.30 5.63 16.12
N THR A 149 0.19 5.82 14.80
CA THR A 149 -0.73 5.06 13.96
C THR A 149 -0.45 3.55 14.00
N HIS A 150 0.82 3.12 13.91
CA HIS A 150 1.18 1.70 13.99
C HIS A 150 0.81 1.12 15.36
N MET A 151 1.20 1.81 16.43
CA MET A 151 0.88 1.38 17.80
C MET A 151 -0.63 1.35 18.07
N SER A 152 -1.38 2.29 17.49
CA SER A 152 -2.84 2.30 17.59
C SER A 152 -3.47 1.10 16.87
N ILE A 153 -2.97 0.73 15.69
CA ILE A 153 -3.47 -0.44 14.94
C ILE A 153 -3.18 -1.74 15.73
N ALA A 154 -1.98 -1.89 16.30
CA ALA A 154 -1.64 -3.03 17.15
C ALA A 154 -2.55 -3.11 18.39
N CYS A 155 -2.81 -1.97 19.04
CA CYS A 155 -3.75 -1.88 20.16
C CYS A 155 -5.19 -2.27 19.73
N LEU A 156 -5.70 -1.72 18.63
CA LEU A 156 -7.04 -2.07 18.12
C LEU A 156 -7.18 -3.57 17.80
N HIS A 157 -6.12 -4.19 17.26
CA HIS A 157 -6.09 -5.63 17.04
C HIS A 157 -6.11 -6.41 18.38
N LYS A 158 -5.30 -6.00 19.37
CA LYS A 158 -5.31 -6.62 20.72
C LYS A 158 -6.70 -6.56 21.38
N HIS A 159 -7.47 -5.50 21.12
CA HIS A 159 -8.85 -5.35 21.58
C HIS A 159 -9.90 -5.98 20.66
N ASN A 160 -9.50 -6.80 19.68
CA ASN A 160 -10.39 -7.48 18.72
C ASN A 160 -11.28 -6.53 17.88
N LEU A 161 -10.91 -5.25 17.77
CA LEU A 161 -11.63 -4.26 16.96
C LEU A 161 -11.19 -4.29 15.49
N VAL A 162 -9.99 -4.80 15.19
CA VAL A 162 -9.45 -4.95 13.84
C VAL A 162 -9.05 -6.40 13.63
N GLN A 163 -9.58 -7.03 12.57
CA GLN A 163 -9.33 -8.45 12.31
C GLN A 163 -8.13 -8.68 11.41
N HIS A 164 -7.81 -7.74 10.51
CA HIS A 164 -6.69 -7.91 9.58
C HIS A 164 -6.16 -6.56 9.06
N VAL A 165 -4.87 -6.53 8.76
CA VAL A 165 -4.19 -5.38 8.16
C VAL A 165 -3.59 -5.76 6.81
N VAL A 166 -3.95 -4.99 5.79
CA VAL A 166 -3.39 -5.15 4.44
C VAL A 166 -2.49 -3.94 4.16
N SER A 167 -1.18 -4.16 4.18
CA SER A 167 -0.18 -3.11 4.02
C SER A 167 0.45 -3.11 2.64
N GLN A 168 0.69 -1.91 2.11
CA GLN A 168 1.56 -1.68 0.94
C GLN A 168 2.99 -1.30 1.34
N ASN A 169 3.26 -1.15 2.63
CA ASN A 169 4.55 -0.71 3.14
C ASN A 169 5.50 -1.90 3.23
N CYS A 170 6.76 -1.65 2.91
CA CYS A 170 7.84 -2.63 3.06
C CYS A 170 8.73 -2.33 4.27
N ASP A 171 8.39 -1.29 5.06
CA ASP A 171 9.22 -0.74 6.14
C ASP A 171 9.28 -1.64 7.40
N GLY A 172 8.49 -2.70 7.46
CA GLY A 172 8.44 -3.65 8.59
C GLY A 172 7.88 -3.08 9.89
N LEU A 173 7.39 -1.84 9.92
CA LEU A 173 6.99 -1.18 11.16
C LEU A 173 5.73 -1.79 11.79
N HIS A 174 4.85 -2.43 11.01
CA HIS A 174 3.72 -3.19 11.56
C HIS A 174 4.16 -4.40 12.37
N LEU A 175 5.13 -5.17 11.86
CA LEU A 175 5.68 -6.31 12.59
C LEU A 175 6.34 -5.84 13.89
N ARG A 176 7.15 -4.77 13.79
CA ARG A 176 7.87 -4.17 14.91
C ARG A 176 6.97 -3.50 15.95
N SER A 177 5.74 -3.13 15.58
CA SER A 177 4.76 -2.56 16.51
C SER A 177 4.04 -3.60 17.38
N GLY A 178 4.36 -4.90 17.24
CA GLY A 178 3.67 -5.96 17.97
C GLY A 178 2.46 -6.56 17.27
N LEU A 179 2.16 -6.14 16.03
CA LEU A 179 1.02 -6.69 15.30
C LEU A 179 1.37 -8.13 14.84
N PRO A 180 0.55 -9.16 15.16
CA PRO A 180 0.90 -10.54 14.86
C PRO A 180 1.03 -10.82 13.37
N ARG A 181 2.00 -11.65 12.97
CA ARG A 181 2.22 -12.04 11.57
C ARG A 181 0.99 -12.64 10.89
N ALA A 182 0.13 -13.34 11.64
CA ALA A 182 -1.10 -13.92 11.12
C ALA A 182 -2.15 -12.85 10.71
N ALA A 183 -2.10 -11.68 11.33
CA ALA A 183 -3.04 -10.59 11.14
C ALA A 183 -2.60 -9.57 10.07
N ILE A 184 -1.49 -9.83 9.36
CA ILE A 184 -0.90 -8.89 8.40
C ILE A 184 -0.72 -9.57 7.04
N SER A 185 -0.99 -8.79 5.99
CA SER A 185 -0.60 -9.07 4.61
C SER A 185 0.25 -7.92 4.07
N GLU A 186 1.54 -8.14 3.89
CA GLU A 186 2.51 -7.15 3.41
C GLU A 186 2.65 -7.27 1.89
N LEU A 187 1.69 -6.71 1.15
CA LEU A 187 1.49 -7.00 -0.28
C LEU A 187 2.68 -6.66 -1.18
N HIS A 188 3.61 -5.84 -0.70
CA HIS A 188 4.82 -5.44 -1.43
C HIS A 188 6.10 -5.99 -0.80
N GLY A 189 6.01 -6.92 0.15
CA GLY A 189 7.15 -7.48 0.86
C GLY A 189 7.50 -6.71 2.14
N ASN A 190 8.58 -7.14 2.78
CA ASN A 190 9.12 -6.59 4.01
C ASN A 190 10.66 -6.57 3.91
N MET A 191 11.26 -5.40 4.13
CA MET A 191 12.70 -5.19 3.99
C MET A 191 13.55 -5.92 5.04
N TYR A 192 12.94 -6.48 6.08
CA TYR A 192 13.61 -7.28 7.10
C TYR A 192 13.47 -8.79 6.87
N ILE A 193 12.79 -9.22 5.80
CA ILE A 193 12.53 -10.64 5.54
C ILE A 193 13.16 -11.05 4.23
N GLU A 194 14.01 -12.09 4.30
CA GLU A 194 14.50 -12.84 3.15
C GLU A 194 14.03 -14.29 3.22
N VAL A 195 13.93 -14.94 2.06
CA VAL A 195 13.29 -16.24 1.94
C VAL A 195 14.10 -17.19 1.06
N CYS A 196 14.07 -18.47 1.41
CA CYS A 196 14.49 -19.55 0.55
C CYS A 196 13.26 -20.12 -0.17
N THR A 197 13.22 -19.97 -1.50
CA THR A 197 12.16 -20.52 -2.36
C THR A 197 12.44 -21.94 -2.86
N SER A 198 13.62 -22.50 -2.54
CA SER A 198 13.96 -23.89 -2.88
C SER A 198 13.49 -24.89 -1.81
N CYS A 199 13.24 -24.42 -0.58
CA CYS A 199 12.65 -25.24 0.47
C CYS A 199 11.12 -25.33 0.28
N THR A 200 10.53 -26.47 0.66
CA THR A 200 9.07 -26.63 0.73
C THR A 200 8.65 -27.05 2.15
N PRO A 201 7.82 -26.27 2.87
CA PRO A 201 7.42 -24.90 2.51
C PRO A 201 8.63 -23.95 2.44
N ASN A 202 8.45 -22.77 1.84
CA ASN A 202 9.48 -21.73 1.83
C ASN A 202 9.97 -21.47 3.25
N ARG A 203 11.29 -21.30 3.41
CA ARG A 203 11.88 -20.95 4.72
C ARG A 203 12.14 -19.46 4.75
N GLU A 204 11.63 -18.80 5.79
CA GLU A 204 11.78 -17.37 6.01
C GLU A 204 12.90 -17.11 7.01
N TYR A 205 13.59 -15.99 6.83
CA TYR A 205 14.59 -15.46 7.73
C TYR A 205 14.23 -14.01 8.00
N VAL A 206 13.80 -13.73 9.23
CA VAL A 206 13.67 -12.36 9.71
C VAL A 206 15.07 -11.90 10.13
N ARG A 207 15.47 -10.71 9.71
CA ARG A 207 16.75 -10.10 10.03
C ARG A 207 16.50 -8.80 10.77
N VAL A 208 17.48 -8.37 11.56
CA VAL A 208 17.45 -7.05 12.23
C VAL A 208 17.96 -5.92 11.33
N PHE A 209 18.28 -6.18 10.07
CA PHE A 209 18.78 -5.19 9.12
C PHE A 209 18.03 -5.27 7.79
N ASP A 210 18.16 -4.22 6.98
CA ASP A 210 17.62 -4.16 5.63
C ASP A 210 18.29 -5.17 4.69
N VAL A 211 17.53 -6.17 4.24
CA VAL A 211 18.03 -7.24 3.35
C VAL A 211 18.11 -6.83 1.87
N THR A 212 17.65 -5.62 1.52
CA THR A 212 17.41 -5.17 0.14
C THR A 212 18.57 -4.38 -0.49
N GLU A 213 19.64 -4.14 0.27
CA GLU A 213 20.79 -3.33 -0.14
C GLU A 213 21.40 -3.76 -1.50
N ARG A 214 21.39 -5.07 -1.78
CA ARG A 214 21.99 -5.67 -2.98
C ARG A 214 20.95 -6.08 -4.02
N THR A 215 19.70 -5.71 -3.81
CA THR A 215 18.57 -6.18 -4.63
C THR A 215 17.95 -5.04 -5.44
N ALA A 216 17.25 -5.40 -6.51
CA ALA A 216 16.65 -4.47 -7.45
C ALA A 216 15.54 -5.16 -8.26
N LEU A 217 14.87 -4.39 -9.12
CA LEU A 217 13.92 -4.91 -10.10
C LEU A 217 14.51 -6.13 -10.84
N HIS A 218 13.80 -7.26 -10.77
CA HIS A 218 14.16 -8.57 -11.34
C HIS A 218 15.46 -9.20 -10.79
N ARG A 219 16.02 -8.68 -9.70
CA ARG A 219 17.24 -9.17 -9.05
C ARG A 219 17.04 -9.21 -7.54
N HIS A 220 16.55 -10.34 -7.04
CA HIS A 220 16.18 -10.48 -5.63
C HIS A 220 17.20 -11.22 -4.76
N HIS A 221 18.30 -11.74 -5.33
CA HIS A 221 19.27 -12.50 -4.53
C HIS A 221 19.96 -11.58 -3.52
N THR A 222 19.87 -11.92 -2.24
CA THR A 222 20.41 -11.08 -1.16
C THR A 222 21.92 -11.25 -0.95
N GLY A 223 22.51 -12.26 -1.60
CA GLY A 223 23.92 -12.64 -1.45
C GLY A 223 24.20 -13.62 -0.31
N ARG A 224 23.16 -14.00 0.46
CA ARG A 224 23.25 -15.02 1.53
C ARG A 224 22.69 -16.37 1.08
N MET A 225 23.02 -17.43 1.83
CA MET A 225 22.64 -18.80 1.52
C MET A 225 21.68 -19.37 2.56
N CYS A 226 20.74 -20.20 2.12
CA CYS A 226 19.80 -20.85 3.00
C CYS A 226 20.51 -21.75 4.00
N HIS A 227 20.21 -21.56 5.29
CA HIS A 227 20.80 -22.33 6.38
C HIS A 227 20.49 -23.84 6.26
N LYS A 228 19.40 -24.21 5.59
CA LYS A 228 18.98 -25.62 5.43
C LYS A 228 19.55 -26.28 4.16
N CYS A 229 19.38 -25.65 3.01
CA CYS A 229 19.61 -26.30 1.71
C CYS A 229 20.72 -25.66 0.87
N GLY A 230 21.36 -24.59 1.35
CA GLY A 230 22.46 -23.91 0.64
C GLY A 230 22.06 -23.11 -0.61
N ALA A 231 20.77 -23.06 -0.97
CA ALA A 231 20.30 -22.25 -2.10
C ALA A 231 20.33 -20.75 -1.77
N GLN A 232 20.44 -19.88 -2.78
CA GLN A 232 20.45 -18.43 -2.59
C GLN A 232 19.16 -17.93 -1.95
N LEU A 233 19.30 -17.08 -0.94
CA LEU A 233 18.19 -16.35 -0.34
C LEU A 233 17.75 -15.20 -1.25
N ARG A 234 16.46 -14.88 -1.19
CA ARG A 234 15.83 -13.81 -1.97
C ARG A 234 15.12 -12.84 -1.04
N ASP A 235 15.13 -11.54 -1.34
CA ASP A 235 14.25 -10.60 -0.65
C ASP A 235 12.78 -10.88 -0.98
N THR A 236 11.88 -10.21 -0.26
CA THR A 236 10.43 -10.35 -0.42
C THR A 236 9.78 -9.20 -1.18
N ILE A 237 10.56 -8.21 -1.62
CA ILE A 237 10.08 -6.96 -2.20
C ILE A 237 9.44 -7.21 -3.56
N VAL A 238 8.27 -6.62 -3.78
CA VAL A 238 7.59 -6.63 -5.08
C VAL A 238 7.76 -5.27 -5.73
N HIS A 239 8.64 -5.17 -6.73
CA HIS A 239 8.83 -3.91 -7.44
C HIS A 239 7.68 -3.61 -8.41
N PHE A 240 7.55 -2.34 -8.80
CA PHE A 240 6.60 -1.95 -9.83
C PHE A 240 6.89 -2.67 -11.15
N GLY A 241 5.88 -3.36 -11.69
CA GLY A 241 6.00 -4.18 -12.90
C GLY A 241 6.18 -5.66 -12.60
N GLU A 242 6.36 -6.04 -11.34
CA GLU A 242 6.48 -7.43 -10.92
C GLU A 242 5.17 -7.98 -10.34
N LYS A 243 5.12 -9.31 -10.27
CA LYS A 243 4.06 -10.04 -9.56
C LYS A 243 4.70 -10.79 -8.40
N GLY A 244 4.26 -10.48 -7.19
CA GLY A 244 4.65 -11.22 -6.00
C GLY A 244 4.17 -12.67 -6.07
N THR A 245 5.07 -13.61 -5.80
CA THR A 245 4.80 -15.06 -5.86
C THR A 245 4.89 -15.75 -4.49
N LEU A 246 5.38 -15.05 -3.48
CA LEU A 246 5.57 -15.59 -2.14
C LEU A 246 4.24 -15.67 -1.38
N ARG A 247 4.08 -16.73 -0.59
CA ARG A 247 2.93 -16.89 0.32
C ARG A 247 3.04 -15.92 1.49
N GLN A 248 4.17 -15.91 2.19
CA GLN A 248 4.50 -14.96 3.25
C GLN A 248 5.72 -14.14 2.82
N PRO A 249 5.81 -12.85 3.18
CA PRO A 249 4.88 -12.07 3.99
C PRO A 249 3.68 -11.48 3.21
N LEU A 250 3.61 -11.72 1.88
CA LEU A 250 2.58 -11.10 1.02
C LEU A 250 1.16 -11.45 1.45
N ASN A 251 0.95 -12.71 1.85
CA ASN A 251 -0.25 -13.27 2.44
C ASN A 251 -1.55 -12.84 1.71
N TRP A 252 -1.54 -12.94 0.37
CA TRP A 252 -2.65 -12.53 -0.49
C TRP A 252 -3.95 -13.28 -0.19
N GLU A 253 -3.86 -14.55 0.20
CA GLU A 253 -5.01 -15.38 0.55
C GLU A 253 -5.75 -14.77 1.74
N ALA A 254 -5.05 -14.53 2.87
CA ALA A 254 -5.64 -13.92 4.06
C ALA A 254 -6.17 -12.50 3.78
N ALA A 255 -5.45 -11.69 3.00
CA ALA A 255 -5.93 -10.36 2.61
C ALA A 255 -7.28 -10.42 1.88
N THR A 256 -7.42 -11.37 0.94
CA THR A 256 -8.67 -11.53 0.18
C THR A 256 -9.78 -12.15 1.02
N GLU A 257 -9.45 -13.07 1.93
CA GLU A 257 -10.41 -13.68 2.84
C GLU A 257 -10.96 -12.64 3.82
N ALA A 258 -10.09 -11.90 4.49
CA ALA A 258 -10.47 -10.82 5.41
C ALA A 258 -11.31 -9.76 4.69
N ALA A 259 -10.89 -9.32 3.50
CA ALA A 259 -11.66 -8.38 2.69
C ALA A 259 -13.05 -8.92 2.31
N SER A 260 -13.18 -10.24 2.09
CA SER A 260 -14.46 -10.86 1.76
C SER A 260 -15.44 -10.90 2.93
N LYS A 261 -14.94 -10.96 4.17
CA LYS A 261 -15.72 -10.95 5.42
C LYS A 261 -16.01 -9.53 5.91
N ALA A 262 -15.20 -8.56 5.49
CA ALA A 262 -15.29 -7.17 5.95
C ALA A 262 -16.66 -6.54 5.71
N ASP A 263 -17.17 -5.86 6.74
CA ASP A 263 -18.28 -4.91 6.67
C ASP A 263 -17.80 -3.45 6.77
N VAL A 264 -16.59 -3.23 7.29
CA VAL A 264 -15.91 -1.93 7.30
C VAL A 264 -14.47 -2.07 6.78
N ILE A 265 -14.06 -1.15 5.90
CA ILE A 265 -12.66 -0.98 5.48
C ILE A 265 -12.20 0.43 5.86
N LEU A 266 -11.10 0.54 6.58
CA LEU A 266 -10.45 1.80 6.91
C LEU A 266 -9.10 1.92 6.18
N CYS A 267 -8.98 2.89 5.28
CA CYS A 267 -7.74 3.18 4.58
C CYS A 267 -6.97 4.30 5.27
N LEU A 268 -5.70 4.07 5.62
CA LEU A 268 -4.83 5.02 6.30
C LEU A 268 -3.58 5.32 5.46
N GLY A 269 -3.33 6.60 5.18
CA GLY A 269 -2.07 7.06 4.61
C GLY A 269 -1.73 6.46 3.24
N SER A 270 -2.75 6.12 2.43
CA SER A 270 -2.54 5.55 1.10
C SER A 270 -3.23 6.34 0.02
N SER A 271 -2.49 6.64 -1.05
CA SER A 271 -3.08 7.22 -2.28
C SER A 271 -4.04 6.26 -3.01
N LEU A 272 -4.08 4.97 -2.63
CA LEU A 272 -4.87 3.90 -3.25
C LEU A 272 -4.68 3.73 -4.78
N LYS A 273 -3.68 4.38 -5.38
CA LYS A 273 -3.42 4.32 -6.84
C LYS A 273 -3.00 2.92 -7.31
N VAL A 274 -2.42 2.12 -6.41
CA VAL A 274 -2.07 0.71 -6.63
C VAL A 274 -3.27 -0.16 -6.28
N LEU A 275 -3.72 -0.14 -5.01
CA LEU A 275 -4.81 -1.01 -4.54
C LEU A 275 -6.11 -0.88 -5.32
N LYS A 276 -6.45 0.28 -5.91
CA LYS A 276 -7.67 0.45 -6.70
C LYS A 276 -7.86 -0.61 -7.80
N LYS A 277 -6.75 -1.20 -8.29
CA LYS A 277 -6.76 -2.17 -9.39
C LYS A 277 -7.08 -3.60 -8.95
N TYR A 278 -7.23 -3.87 -7.65
CA TYR A 278 -7.42 -5.23 -7.11
C TYR A 278 -8.88 -5.42 -6.67
N PRO A 279 -9.79 -5.90 -7.55
CA PRO A 279 -11.23 -5.86 -7.28
C PRO A 279 -11.65 -6.71 -6.07
N ARG A 280 -10.90 -7.79 -5.79
CA ARG A 280 -11.16 -8.71 -4.67
C ARG A 280 -11.00 -8.04 -3.31
N LEU A 281 -10.03 -7.14 -3.15
CA LEU A 281 -9.84 -6.38 -1.91
C LEU A 281 -11.00 -5.42 -1.64
N TRP A 282 -11.74 -5.01 -2.66
CA TRP A 282 -12.83 -4.04 -2.51
C TRP A 282 -14.22 -4.68 -2.59
N CYS A 283 -14.30 -6.01 -2.60
CA CYS A 283 -15.55 -6.74 -2.80
C CYS A 283 -16.36 -6.23 -4.03
N MET A 284 -15.69 -5.85 -5.13
CA MET A 284 -16.37 -5.23 -6.28
C MET A 284 -17.38 -6.17 -6.96
N SER A 285 -17.23 -7.49 -6.78
CA SER A 285 -18.18 -8.51 -7.22
C SER A 285 -19.51 -8.49 -6.45
N LYS A 286 -19.55 -7.90 -5.25
CA LYS A 286 -20.77 -7.74 -4.47
C LYS A 286 -21.57 -6.52 -4.98
N PRO A 287 -22.92 -6.56 -4.91
CA PRO A 287 -23.76 -5.37 -5.12
C PRO A 287 -23.35 -4.22 -4.19
N PRO A 288 -23.47 -2.94 -4.59
CA PRO A 288 -23.06 -1.80 -3.77
C PRO A 288 -23.60 -1.82 -2.33
N THR A 289 -24.84 -2.25 -2.12
CA THR A 289 -25.49 -2.36 -0.80
C THR A 289 -24.87 -3.42 0.11
N ARG A 290 -24.12 -4.38 -0.43
CA ARG A 290 -23.44 -5.46 0.29
C ARG A 290 -21.92 -5.29 0.33
N ARG A 291 -21.40 -4.14 -0.14
CA ARG A 291 -19.99 -3.80 -0.04
C ARG A 291 -19.69 -3.25 1.35
N PRO A 292 -18.47 -3.44 1.87
CA PRO A 292 -18.07 -2.82 3.13
C PRO A 292 -18.16 -1.29 3.04
N LYS A 293 -18.52 -0.65 4.15
CA LYS A 293 -18.44 0.80 4.29
C LYS A 293 -16.97 1.20 4.27
N LEU A 294 -16.61 2.12 3.39
CA LEU A 294 -15.23 2.54 3.19
C LEU A 294 -14.97 3.88 3.89
N TYR A 295 -13.97 3.89 4.76
CA TYR A 295 -13.48 5.08 5.44
C TYR A 295 -12.06 5.37 4.96
N ILE A 296 -11.73 6.63 4.68
CA ILE A 296 -10.43 7.02 4.15
C ILE A 296 -9.84 8.16 4.98
N VAL A 297 -8.63 7.97 5.49
CA VAL A 297 -7.81 9.00 6.13
C VAL A 297 -6.61 9.27 5.23
N ASN A 298 -6.61 10.41 4.55
CA ASN A 298 -5.51 10.79 3.66
C ASN A 298 -5.54 12.30 3.37
N LEU A 299 -4.36 12.94 3.36
CA LEU A 299 -4.23 14.37 3.04
C LEU A 299 -4.57 14.68 1.58
N GLN A 300 -4.24 13.77 0.66
CA GLN A 300 -4.44 13.96 -0.78
C GLN A 300 -5.72 13.25 -1.30
N TRP A 301 -6.12 13.58 -2.53
CA TRP A 301 -7.16 12.84 -3.25
C TRP A 301 -6.81 11.36 -3.44
N THR A 302 -7.80 10.48 -3.30
CA THR A 302 -7.68 9.06 -3.66
C THR A 302 -8.66 8.64 -4.76
N PRO A 303 -8.33 7.64 -5.58
CA PRO A 303 -9.23 7.06 -6.58
C PRO A 303 -10.52 6.44 -6.05
N LYS A 304 -10.68 6.32 -4.74
CA LYS A 304 -11.85 5.71 -4.09
C LYS A 304 -12.65 6.72 -3.24
N ASP A 305 -12.32 8.01 -3.29
CA ASP A 305 -13.02 9.06 -2.53
C ASP A 305 -14.54 9.02 -2.79
N ASP A 306 -14.97 8.91 -4.06
CA ASP A 306 -16.40 8.86 -4.43
C ASP A 306 -17.13 7.59 -3.95
N LEU A 307 -16.40 6.59 -3.45
CA LEU A 307 -16.94 5.35 -2.90
C LEU A 307 -16.85 5.30 -1.37
N ALA A 308 -16.21 6.30 -0.74
CA ALA A 308 -16.07 6.35 0.71
C ALA A 308 -17.38 6.81 1.35
N ALA A 309 -17.77 6.13 2.43
CA ALA A 309 -18.81 6.61 3.33
C ALA A 309 -18.36 7.90 4.03
N LEU A 310 -17.08 7.96 4.41
CA LEU A 310 -16.48 9.14 5.02
C LEU A 310 -15.01 9.28 4.64
N LYS A 311 -14.60 10.50 4.29
CA LYS A 311 -13.20 10.85 4.08
C LYS A 311 -12.76 11.93 5.07
N LEU A 312 -11.68 11.64 5.79
CA LEU A 312 -11.01 12.54 6.71
C LEU A 312 -9.73 13.04 6.04
N HIS A 313 -9.62 14.36 5.94
CA HIS A 313 -8.42 15.02 5.47
C HIS A 313 -7.59 15.39 6.71
N GLY A 314 -6.66 14.53 7.08
CA GLY A 314 -5.83 14.75 8.26
C GLY A 314 -4.59 13.86 8.26
N ARG A 315 -3.63 14.23 9.10
CA ARG A 315 -2.47 13.36 9.38
C ARG A 315 -2.97 12.13 10.13
N CYS A 316 -2.42 10.95 9.78
CA CYS A 316 -2.89 9.69 10.34
C CYS A 316 -2.74 9.67 11.86
N ASP A 317 -1.61 10.12 12.41
CA ASP A 317 -1.39 10.16 13.86
C ASP A 317 -2.40 11.06 14.58
N ASP A 318 -2.79 12.21 14.01
CA ASP A 318 -3.77 13.08 14.65
C ASP A 318 -5.17 12.46 14.66
N VAL A 319 -5.56 11.84 13.55
CA VAL A 319 -6.83 11.12 13.45
C VAL A 319 -6.86 9.92 14.39
N MET A 320 -5.79 9.12 14.42
CA MET A 320 -5.71 7.95 15.30
C MET A 320 -5.67 8.35 16.76
N ARG A 321 -4.98 9.44 17.15
CA ARG A 321 -5.00 9.94 18.52
C ARG A 321 -6.42 10.27 18.98
N LEU A 322 -7.16 11.01 18.16
CA LEU A 322 -8.55 11.37 18.47
C LEU A 322 -9.46 10.14 18.47
N LEU A 323 -9.26 9.20 17.54
CA LEU A 323 -10.04 7.96 17.45
C LEU A 323 -9.83 7.09 18.69
N MET A 324 -8.58 6.89 19.11
CA MET A 324 -8.26 6.07 20.28
C MET A 324 -8.81 6.70 21.56
N ALA A 325 -8.70 8.03 21.70
CA ALA A 325 -9.32 8.76 22.81
C ALA A 325 -10.85 8.60 22.83
N GLU A 326 -11.50 8.70 21.68
CA GLU A 326 -12.95 8.49 21.55
C GLU A 326 -13.32 7.04 21.90
N LEU A 327 -12.54 6.04 21.46
CA LEU A 327 -12.76 4.63 21.81
C LEU A 327 -12.45 4.30 23.27
N GLY A 328 -11.86 5.23 24.04
CA GLY A 328 -11.44 5.00 25.42
C GLY A 328 -10.25 4.04 25.54
N LEU A 329 -9.40 3.97 24.52
CA LEU A 329 -8.25 3.07 24.45
C LEU A 329 -6.95 3.85 24.57
N GLU A 330 -6.11 3.45 25.53
CA GLU A 330 -4.76 4.00 25.66
C GLU A 330 -3.82 3.35 24.64
N VAL A 331 -3.08 4.18 23.89
CA VAL A 331 -2.10 3.69 22.92
C VAL A 331 -0.79 3.45 23.65
N PRO A 332 -0.27 2.21 23.70
CA PRO A 332 1.03 1.95 24.31
C PRO A 332 2.12 2.70 23.56
N ARG A 333 3.07 3.27 24.31
CA ARG A 333 4.29 3.80 23.71
C ARG A 333 5.11 2.64 23.16
N TYR A 334 5.73 2.86 22.00
CA TYR A 334 6.67 1.89 21.45
C TYR A 334 7.86 1.75 22.41
N ASP A 335 8.13 0.51 22.82
CA ASP A 335 9.31 0.16 23.60
C ASP A 335 10.23 -0.65 22.71
N ARG A 336 11.38 -0.05 22.36
CA ARG A 336 12.37 -0.69 21.51
C ARG A 336 12.93 -1.96 22.15
N ALA A 337 13.04 -2.06 23.47
CA ALA A 337 13.54 -3.29 24.11
C ALA A 337 12.62 -4.50 23.88
N ARG A 338 11.33 -4.24 23.64
CA ARG A 338 10.29 -5.25 23.38
C ARG A 338 9.93 -5.37 21.90
N ASP A 339 10.76 -4.86 20.98
CA ASP A 339 10.52 -5.00 19.54
C ASP A 339 10.47 -6.50 19.17
N PRO A 340 9.34 -7.01 18.65
CA PRO A 340 9.18 -8.41 18.29
C PRO A 340 10.22 -8.91 17.27
N ILE A 341 10.85 -8.00 16.52
CA ILE A 341 11.88 -8.38 15.56
C ILE A 341 13.05 -9.11 16.23
N PHE A 342 13.37 -8.81 17.49
CA PHE A 342 14.49 -9.45 18.19
C PHE A 342 14.21 -10.92 18.54
N ALA A 343 12.98 -11.25 18.92
CA ALA A 343 12.57 -12.63 19.17
C ALA A 343 12.41 -13.43 17.86
N LEU A 344 12.05 -12.75 16.76
CA LEU A 344 11.83 -13.39 15.46
C LEU A 344 13.11 -13.53 14.62
N ALA A 345 14.14 -12.72 14.90
CA ALA A 345 15.31 -12.63 14.06
C ALA A 345 16.14 -13.91 14.11
N GLU A 346 16.46 -14.44 12.93
CA GLU A 346 17.48 -15.48 12.80
C GLU A 346 18.86 -14.82 12.71
N PRO A 347 19.85 -15.21 13.54
CA PRO A 347 21.21 -14.69 13.46
C PRO A 347 21.90 -15.07 12.15
N LEU A 348 22.91 -14.28 11.78
CA LEU A 348 23.82 -14.61 10.68
C LEU A 348 24.71 -15.80 11.06
N ARG A 349 25.13 -16.59 10.06
CA ARG A 349 26.15 -17.63 10.26
C ARG A 349 27.54 -17.03 10.34
N PRO A 350 28.50 -17.72 10.98
CA PRO A 350 29.91 -17.34 10.90
C PRO A 350 30.36 -17.16 9.45
N GLY A 351 30.93 -16.01 9.12
CA GLY A 351 31.37 -15.63 7.78
C GLY A 351 30.35 -14.83 6.97
N GLU A 352 29.12 -14.64 7.47
CA GLU A 352 28.10 -13.82 6.81
C GLU A 352 28.07 -12.36 7.32
N GLU A 353 28.90 -11.98 8.30
CA GLU A 353 28.89 -10.66 8.94
C GLU A 353 29.16 -9.51 7.95
N GLY A 354 29.95 -9.77 6.89
CA GLY A 354 30.23 -8.81 5.82
C GLY A 354 29.17 -8.76 4.69
N THR A 355 28.04 -9.43 4.85
CA THR A 355 27.01 -9.53 3.78
C THR A 355 26.04 -8.34 3.77
N HIS A 356 26.09 -7.44 4.75
CA HIS A 356 25.33 -6.20 4.78
C HIS A 356 26.20 -5.02 5.24
N SER A 357 25.86 -3.81 4.80
CA SER A 357 26.45 -2.55 5.31
C SER A 357 25.42 -1.68 6.05
N ARG A 358 24.14 -2.01 5.93
CA ARG A 358 23.03 -1.33 6.60
C ARG A 358 23.11 -1.54 8.11
N LYS A 359 22.88 -0.48 8.88
CA LYS A 359 22.89 -0.54 10.34
C LYS A 359 21.77 -1.47 10.82
N PRO A 360 22.06 -2.47 11.68
CA PRO A 360 21.02 -3.29 12.25
C PRO A 360 20.23 -2.51 13.31
N VAL A 361 18.94 -2.78 13.38
CA VAL A 361 18.10 -2.46 14.54
C VAL A 361 18.71 -3.18 15.74
N ALA A 362 18.95 -2.44 16.82
CA ALA A 362 19.54 -2.95 18.04
C ALA A 362 18.68 -2.54 19.25
N PRO A 363 18.66 -3.37 20.31
CA PRO A 363 18.02 -2.99 21.56
C PRO A 363 18.74 -1.77 22.18
N PRO A 364 18.07 -1.02 23.06
CA PRO A 364 18.69 0.10 23.75
C PRO A 364 19.91 -0.37 24.58
N PRO A 365 20.96 0.46 24.73
CA PRO A 365 22.16 0.10 25.47
C PRO A 365 21.83 -0.30 26.92
N GLY A 366 22.21 -1.51 27.33
CA GLY A 366 22.00 -2.02 28.70
C GLY A 366 20.69 -2.78 28.94
N ALA A 367 19.86 -3.00 27.91
CA ALA A 367 18.73 -3.92 28.02
C ALA A 367 19.23 -5.38 27.95
N GLU A 368 19.00 -6.17 29.01
CA GLU A 368 19.06 -7.63 28.91
C GLU A 368 17.93 -8.11 27.98
N PRO A 369 18.15 -9.13 27.13
CA PRO A 369 17.05 -9.73 26.38
C PRO A 369 15.97 -10.21 27.36
N PRO A 370 14.68 -10.04 27.06
CA PRO A 370 13.61 -10.51 27.94
C PRO A 370 13.80 -12.00 28.21
N ARG A 371 13.86 -12.36 29.50
CA ARG A 371 13.91 -13.75 29.96
C ARG A 371 12.55 -14.38 29.62
N GLU A 372 12.56 -15.65 29.20
CA GLU A 372 11.36 -16.37 28.72
C GLU A 372 10.29 -16.64 29.80
N ASP A 373 10.40 -16.06 31.01
CA ASP A 373 9.57 -16.40 32.17
C ASP A 373 8.82 -15.18 32.75
N GLU A 374 8.00 -14.50 31.95
CA GLU A 374 6.91 -13.66 32.48
C GLU A 374 5.70 -13.78 31.55
N GLU A 375 5.10 -14.98 31.51
CA GLU A 375 3.70 -15.11 31.11
C GLU A 375 2.87 -14.40 32.18
N GLU A 376 2.20 -13.30 31.80
CA GLU A 376 1.15 -12.68 32.59
C GLU A 376 0.12 -13.77 32.94
N GLU A 377 0.00 -14.12 34.23
CA GLU A 377 -1.02 -15.04 34.74
C GLU A 377 -2.41 -14.49 34.39
N GLU A 378 -3.00 -15.00 33.31
CA GLU A 378 -4.44 -14.86 33.06
C GLU A 378 -5.16 -15.78 34.06
N GLU A 379 -5.88 -15.18 35.02
CA GLU A 379 -6.76 -15.89 35.96
C GLU A 379 -7.84 -16.66 35.17
N GLU A 380 -7.67 -17.97 34.99
CA GLU A 380 -8.73 -18.87 34.50
C GLU A 380 -9.80 -19.06 35.59
N GLU A 381 -11.04 -18.60 35.33
CA GLU A 381 -12.21 -19.01 36.09
C GLU A 381 -12.47 -20.52 35.91
N PRO A 382 -12.84 -21.27 36.97
CA PRO A 382 -13.02 -22.71 36.88
C PRO A 382 -14.35 -23.07 36.17
N PRO A 383 -14.40 -24.19 35.41
CA PRO A 383 -15.60 -24.56 34.67
C PRO A 383 -16.72 -25.04 35.62
N PRO A 384 -18.00 -24.81 35.28
CA PRO A 384 -19.11 -25.24 36.11
C PRO A 384 -19.29 -26.76 36.01
N THR A 385 -19.37 -27.37 37.18
CA THR A 385 -19.73 -28.78 37.37
C THR A 385 -21.16 -29.07 36.90
N ALA A 386 -21.35 -30.13 36.11
CA ALA A 386 -22.66 -30.75 35.90
C ALA A 386 -22.54 -32.27 35.78
N ARG A 387 -23.52 -32.93 36.41
CA ARG A 387 -23.60 -34.32 36.89
C ARG A 387 -23.93 -35.38 35.81
N PRO A 388 -23.83 -36.69 36.13
CA PRO A 388 -23.81 -37.79 35.17
C PRO A 388 -25.20 -38.39 34.87
N GLY A 389 -25.37 -38.93 33.66
CA GLY A 389 -26.53 -39.74 33.26
C GLY A 389 -26.25 -40.45 31.94
N GLY A 390 -26.35 -41.79 31.92
CA GLY A 390 -25.85 -42.62 30.84
C GLY A 390 -26.89 -43.37 29.99
N TRP A 391 -26.31 -44.23 29.13
CA TRP A 391 -26.80 -45.52 28.61
C TRP A 391 -27.73 -45.60 27.38
N LEU A 392 -27.14 -46.22 26.34
CA LEU A 392 -27.67 -47.12 25.27
C LEU A 392 -28.28 -46.57 23.97
N GLY A 393 -27.71 -47.03 22.84
CA GLY A 393 -28.50 -47.36 21.64
C GLY A 393 -27.80 -47.29 20.27
N ARG A 394 -27.21 -48.42 19.82
CA ARG A 394 -27.09 -48.99 18.44
C ARG A 394 -27.28 -47.99 17.25
N GLY A 395 -26.33 -47.79 16.33
CA GLY A 395 -25.70 -48.79 15.45
C GLY A 395 -26.35 -48.77 14.05
N CYS A 396 -25.62 -48.34 13.02
CA CYS A 396 -25.71 -48.91 11.66
C CYS A 396 -24.59 -48.37 10.76
N ALA A 397 -24.04 -49.27 9.95
CA ALA A 397 -22.82 -49.11 9.17
C ALA A 397 -23.09 -48.92 7.67
N LYS A 398 -22.00 -48.60 6.96
CA LYS A 398 -21.69 -48.82 5.53
C LYS A 398 -22.03 -47.71 4.53
N GLY A 399 -21.01 -47.34 3.76
CA GLY A 399 -21.16 -46.56 2.54
C GLY A 399 -19.85 -46.14 1.84
N ALA A 400 -18.86 -47.05 1.73
CA ALA A 400 -17.70 -46.81 0.88
C ALA A 400 -18.04 -47.01 -0.61
N ARG A 401 -17.66 -46.07 -1.48
CA ARG A 401 -17.44 -46.35 -2.91
C ARG A 401 -16.23 -45.57 -3.43
N ARG A 402 -15.28 -46.33 -3.98
CA ARG A 402 -14.09 -45.89 -4.70
C ARG A 402 -14.10 -46.59 -6.07
N ARG A 403 -13.44 -45.96 -7.06
CA ARG A 403 -13.04 -46.42 -8.41
C ARG A 403 -14.13 -46.33 -9.50
N LYS A 404 -13.82 -45.95 -10.74
CA LYS A 404 -12.66 -46.36 -11.57
C LYS A 404 -12.21 -45.26 -12.56
N SER A 405 -10.93 -45.36 -12.88
CA SER A 405 -10.21 -44.83 -14.05
C SER A 405 -10.83 -45.25 -15.38
N ASN A 406 -10.75 -44.36 -16.36
CA ASN A 406 -10.39 -44.65 -17.75
C ASN A 406 -9.46 -43.54 -18.24
#